data_AF-A4I5W4-F1
#
_entry.id   AF-A4I5W4-F1
#
_cell.length_a   1.000
_cell.length_b   1.000
_cell.length_c   1.000
_cell.angle_alpha   90.00
_cell.angle_beta   90.00
_cell.angle_gamma   90.00
#
_symmetry.space_group_name_H-M   'P 1'
#
loop_
_entity.id
_entity.type
_entity.pdbx_description
1 polymer ?
#
loop_
_entity_poly.entity_id
_entity_poly.type
_entity_poly.pdbx_seq_one_letter_code
_entity_poly.pdbx_strand_id
1 'polypeptide(L)'
;MPNLCVSCTFNPPTITLLGSTIREDTVRAMEAQLPLATSTAVNPSKDPAKFIFLSNPDHWRMDLNQHFCDELHKSSVFLVILQSLEEEGWRLRASNNVVNKENDRETVKLFFTRA
;
A
#
# COMPACT_ATOMS: atom_id res chain seq x y z
N MET A 1 -7.31 -19.93 7.50
CA MET A 1 -7.76 -18.64 6.95
C MET A 1 -6.57 -17.69 6.90
N PRO A 2 -5.87 -17.62 5.76
CA PRO A 2 -4.79 -16.65 5.55
C PRO A 2 -5.33 -15.22 5.66
N ASN A 3 -4.63 -14.38 6.44
CA ASN A 3 -4.94 -12.97 6.61
C ASN A 3 -3.78 -12.12 6.07
N LEU A 4 -4.13 -10.95 5.54
CA LEU A 4 -3.19 -9.95 5.06
C LEU A 4 -3.66 -8.58 5.52
N CYS A 5 -2.75 -7.77 6.07
CA CYS A 5 -3.00 -6.40 6.45
C CYS A 5 -2.15 -5.48 5.57
N VAL A 6 -2.82 -4.60 4.83
CA VAL A 6 -2.17 -3.52 4.09
C VAL A 6 -2.34 -2.24 4.88
N SER A 7 -1.24 -1.66 5.37
CA SER A 7 -1.27 -0.36 6.03
C SER A 7 -0.73 0.71 5.08
N CYS A 8 -1.50 1.78 4.90
CA CYS A 8 -1.16 2.93 4.08
C CYS A 8 -1.05 4.14 5.00
N THR A 9 0.16 4.58 5.29
CA THR A 9 0.40 5.86 5.97
C THR A 9 0.53 6.93 4.90
N PHE A 10 -0.10 8.08 5.01
CA PHE A 10 -0.04 9.11 3.98
C PHE A 10 0.83 10.31 4.36
N ASN A 11 1.25 11.04 3.33
CA ASN A 11 1.95 12.33 3.34
C ASN A 11 3.25 12.37 4.18
N PRO A 12 4.34 11.75 3.66
CA PRO A 12 4.41 11.02 2.38
C PRO A 12 3.80 9.61 2.46
N PRO A 13 3.35 8.99 1.36
CA PRO A 13 2.81 7.64 1.40
C PRO A 13 3.86 6.58 1.77
N THR A 14 3.52 5.69 2.68
CA THR A 14 4.25 4.46 3.02
C THR A 14 3.26 3.32 3.06
N ILE A 15 3.52 2.26 2.30
CA ILE A 15 2.63 1.11 2.15
C ILE A 15 3.34 -0.13 2.68
N THR A 16 2.71 -0.82 3.63
CA THR A 16 3.26 -2.05 4.22
C THR A 16 2.28 -3.20 4.07
N LEU A 17 2.77 -4.37 3.65
CA LEU A 17 2.00 -5.60 3.47
C LEU A 17 2.49 -6.62 4.51
N LEU A 18 1.67 -6.86 5.53
CA LEU A 18 2.00 -7.74 6.66
C LEU A 18 1.02 -8.91 6.73
N GLY A 19 1.54 -10.12 6.92
CA GLY A 19 0.74 -11.33 7.08
C GLY A 19 1.13 -12.39 6.06
N SER A 20 0.14 -12.95 5.37
CA SER A 20 0.38 -14.01 4.40
C SER A 20 1.16 -13.50 3.19
N THR A 21 1.92 -14.40 2.57
CA THR A 21 2.69 -14.12 1.35
C THR A 21 1.78 -13.76 0.18
N ILE A 22 2.23 -12.78 -0.62
CA ILE A 22 1.61 -12.32 -1.87
C ILE A 22 2.52 -12.75 -3.01
N ARG A 23 1.96 -13.02 -4.20
CA ARG A 23 2.77 -13.38 -5.39
C ARG A 23 3.66 -12.21 -5.82
N GLU A 24 4.87 -12.52 -6.28
CA GLU A 24 5.80 -11.51 -6.80
C GLU A 24 5.20 -10.68 -7.94
N ASP A 25 4.43 -11.30 -8.84
CA ASP A 25 3.78 -10.59 -9.95
C ASP A 25 2.79 -9.54 -9.45
N THR A 26 2.04 -9.85 -8.39
CA THR A 26 1.13 -8.90 -7.73
C THR A 26 1.90 -7.77 -7.05
N VAL A 27 3.05 -8.06 -6.43
CA VAL A 27 3.95 -7.02 -5.88
C VAL A 27 4.43 -6.10 -7.00
N ARG A 28 4.94 -6.64 -8.11
CA ARG A 28 5.42 -5.84 -9.26
C ARG A 28 4.32 -5.02 -9.91
N ALA A 29 3.11 -5.55 -10.01
CA ALA A 29 1.95 -4.80 -10.51
C ALA A 29 1.65 -3.59 -9.61
N MET A 30 1.69 -3.77 -8.29
CA MET A 30 1.51 -2.67 -7.35
C MET A 30 2.66 -1.64 -7.44
N GLU A 31 3.91 -2.07 -7.56
CA GLU A 31 5.06 -1.16 -7.73
C GLU A 31 4.89 -0.22 -8.94
N ALA A 32 4.34 -0.73 -10.04
CA ALA A 32 4.11 0.04 -11.26
C ALA A 32 2.94 1.04 -11.13
N GLN A 33 1.87 0.66 -10.40
CA GLN A 33 0.62 1.43 -10.36
C GLN A 33 0.54 2.40 -9.18
N LEU A 34 1.10 2.06 -8.02
CA LEU A 34 0.99 2.87 -6.81
C LEU A 34 1.56 4.30 -6.96
N PRO A 35 2.74 4.52 -7.57
CA PRO A 35 3.25 5.89 -7.78
C PRO A 35 2.33 6.73 -8.68
N LEU A 36 1.69 6.10 -9.67
CA LEU A 36 0.78 6.75 -10.63
C LEU A 36 -0.56 7.13 -9.99
N ALA A 37 -0.92 6.51 -8.86
CA ALA A 37 -2.15 6.81 -8.13
C ALA A 37 -2.03 8.02 -7.18
N THR A 38 -0.85 8.62 -7.05
CA THR A 38 -0.59 9.76 -6.14
C THR A 38 -0.92 11.11 -6.80
N SER A 39 -1.15 12.16 -6.00
CA SER A 39 -1.47 13.52 -6.50
C SER A 39 -0.30 14.18 -7.23
N THR A 40 0.92 13.73 -6.95
CA THR A 40 2.17 14.26 -7.49
C THR A 40 2.60 13.49 -8.73
N ALA A 41 3.11 14.19 -9.73
CA ALA A 41 3.66 13.56 -10.92
C ALA A 41 4.90 12.70 -10.59
N VAL A 42 5.00 11.54 -11.22
CA VAL A 42 6.20 10.69 -11.16
C VAL A 42 7.33 11.37 -11.93
N ASN A 43 8.53 11.39 -11.36
CA ASN A 43 9.73 11.85 -12.04
C ASN A 43 10.40 10.66 -12.75
N PRO A 44 10.40 10.59 -14.09
CA PRO A 44 10.96 9.46 -14.83
C PRO A 44 12.49 9.34 -14.70
N SER A 45 13.17 10.40 -14.25
CA SER A 45 14.63 10.40 -14.05
C SER A 45 15.06 9.81 -12.70
N LYS A 46 14.11 9.44 -11.83
CA LYS A 46 14.41 8.83 -10.53
C LYS A 46 14.11 7.33 -10.57
N ASP A 47 14.83 6.59 -9.73
CA ASP A 47 14.57 5.17 -9.56
C ASP A 47 13.11 4.94 -9.16
N PRO A 48 12.42 3.98 -9.79
CA PRO A 48 11.04 3.65 -9.42
C PRO A 48 11.02 3.15 -7.99
N ALA A 49 9.99 3.56 -7.24
CA ALA A 49 9.77 3.03 -5.92
C ALA A 49 9.48 1.53 -5.99
N LYS A 50 10.02 0.77 -5.02
CA LYS A 50 9.90 -0.68 -4.94
C LYS A 50 9.49 -1.11 -3.55
N PHE A 51 8.84 -2.26 -3.47
CA PHE A 51 8.68 -2.96 -2.21
C PHE A 51 10.02 -3.60 -1.82
N ILE A 52 10.41 -3.35 -0.58
CA ILE A 52 11.55 -3.98 0.07
C ILE A 52 10.99 -4.99 1.06
N PHE A 53 11.48 -6.23 1.00
CA PHE A 53 11.17 -7.23 2.00
C PHE A 53 11.99 -6.98 3.26
N LEU A 54 11.33 -6.86 4.39
CA LEU A 54 11.93 -6.68 5.70
C LEU A 54 11.59 -7.89 6.57
N SER A 55 12.58 -8.43 7.27
CA SER A 55 12.40 -9.54 8.21
C SER A 55 12.20 -9.04 9.64
N ASN A 56 11.60 -9.89 10.48
CA ASN A 56 11.33 -9.64 11.92
C ASN A 56 10.42 -8.42 12.23
N PRO A 57 9.10 -8.52 12.02
CA PRO A 57 8.39 -9.62 11.35
C PRO A 57 8.53 -9.54 9.83
N ASP A 58 8.29 -10.64 9.13
CA ASP A 58 8.34 -10.70 7.67
C ASP A 58 7.22 -9.87 7.04
N HIS A 59 7.59 -8.84 6.29
CA HIS A 59 6.65 -7.95 5.59
C HIS A 59 7.30 -7.24 4.41
N TRP A 60 6.45 -6.77 3.50
CA TRP A 60 6.88 -5.88 2.42
C TRP A 60 6.61 -4.42 2.79
N ARG A 61 7.51 -3.53 2.41
CA ARG A 61 7.38 -2.09 2.62
C ARG A 61 7.80 -1.30 1.39
N MET A 62 7.00 -0.32 1.00
CA MET A 62 7.30 0.64 -0.06
C MET A 62 7.14 2.06 0.49
N ASP A 63 8.17 2.89 0.32
CA ASP A 63 8.16 4.30 0.73
C ASP A 63 8.11 5.20 -0.51
N LEU A 64 7.09 6.07 -0.59
CA LEU A 64 6.89 7.05 -1.67
C LEU A 64 7.26 8.45 -1.17
N ASN A 65 8.51 8.63 -0.72
CA ASN A 65 8.97 9.82 0.03
C ASN A 65 8.78 11.18 -0.69
N GLN A 66 8.62 11.19 -2.01
CA GLN A 66 8.44 12.41 -2.81
C GLN A 66 7.02 12.58 -3.34
N HIS A 67 6.11 11.72 -2.90
CA HIS A 67 4.72 11.77 -3.31
C HIS A 67 3.82 12.31 -2.21
N PHE A 68 2.69 12.82 -2.63
CA PHE A 68 1.61 13.30 -1.77
C PHE A 68 0.29 12.74 -2.27
N CYS A 69 -0.66 12.50 -1.35
CA CYS A 69 -2.02 12.14 -1.67
C CYS A 69 -3.00 13.07 -0.95
N ASP A 70 -3.82 13.78 -1.73
CA ASP A 70 -5.10 14.31 -1.27
C ASP A 70 -6.13 13.19 -1.09
N GLU A 71 -7.34 13.51 -0.64
CA GLU A 71 -8.40 12.52 -0.39
C GLU A 71 -8.79 11.69 -1.62
N LEU A 72 -8.76 12.29 -2.82
CA LEU A 72 -9.07 11.60 -4.06
C LEU A 72 -7.97 10.58 -4.40
N HIS A 73 -6.71 10.97 -4.25
CA HIS A 73 -5.58 10.11 -4.55
C HIS A 73 -5.32 9.06 -3.46
N LYS A 74 -5.71 9.32 -2.20
CA LYS A 74 -5.80 8.26 -1.17
C LYS A 74 -6.77 7.17 -1.63
N SER A 75 -7.94 7.57 -2.11
CA SER A 75 -8.94 6.64 -2.67
C SER A 75 -8.42 5.88 -3.89
N SER A 76 -7.68 6.56 -4.78
CA SER A 76 -7.00 5.95 -5.94
C SER A 76 -5.98 4.89 -5.51
N VAL A 77 -5.14 5.20 -4.51
CA VAL A 77 -4.19 4.23 -3.93
C VAL A 77 -4.92 3.01 -3.36
N PHE A 78 -6.04 3.21 -2.64
CA PHE A 78 -6.84 2.08 -2.13
C PHE A 78 -7.39 1.23 -3.27
N LEU A 79 -7.84 1.84 -4.36
CA LEU A 79 -8.37 1.12 -5.51
C LEU A 79 -7.30 0.23 -6.16
N VAL A 80 -6.09 0.75 -6.36
CA VAL A 80 -4.95 -0.03 -6.90
C VAL A 80 -4.69 -1.25 -6.03
N ILE A 81 -4.61 -1.06 -4.70
CA ILE A 81 -4.37 -2.15 -3.75
C ILE A 81 -5.50 -3.19 -3.82
N LEU A 82 -6.75 -2.75 -3.83
CA LEU A 82 -7.92 -3.64 -3.89
C LEU A 82 -7.91 -4.47 -5.17
N GLN A 83 -7.70 -3.86 -6.33
CA GLN A 83 -7.68 -4.54 -7.62
C GLN A 83 -6.54 -5.56 -7.71
N SER A 84 -5.31 -5.16 -7.36
CA SER A 84 -4.15 -6.07 -7.43
C SER A 84 -4.30 -7.29 -6.50
N LEU A 85 -4.89 -7.12 -5.32
CA LEU A 85 -5.10 -8.21 -4.38
C LEU A 85 -6.31 -9.07 -4.74
N GLU A 86 -7.37 -8.48 -5.29
CA GLU A 86 -8.55 -9.19 -5.77
C GLU A 86 -8.23 -10.16 -6.91
N GLU A 87 -7.31 -9.80 -7.81
CA GLU A 87 -6.76 -10.67 -8.87
C GLU A 87 -6.02 -11.91 -8.32
N GLU A 88 -5.60 -11.89 -7.06
CA GLU A 88 -5.00 -13.03 -6.34
C GLU A 88 -6.03 -13.75 -5.43
N GLY A 89 -7.30 -13.32 -5.46
CA GLY A 89 -8.40 -13.93 -4.70
C GLY A 89 -8.49 -13.45 -3.25
N TRP A 90 -7.79 -12.37 -2.89
CA TRP A 90 -7.98 -11.71 -1.61
C TRP A 90 -9.30 -10.91 -1.60
N ARG A 91 -9.99 -10.91 -0.46
CA ARG A 91 -11.21 -10.11 -0.26
C ARG A 91 -11.02 -9.16 0.91
N LEU A 92 -11.36 -7.88 0.71
CA LEU A 92 -11.39 -6.90 1.78
C LEU A 92 -12.49 -7.29 2.77
N ARG A 93 -12.11 -7.44 4.04
CA ARG A 93 -13.02 -7.80 5.14
C ARG A 93 -13.37 -6.60 6.01
N ALA A 94 -12.40 -5.73 6.26
CA ALA A 94 -12.57 -4.55 7.09
C ALA A 94 -11.51 -3.51 6.74
N SER A 95 -11.78 -2.27 7.11
CA SER A 95 -10.78 -1.21 7.12
C SER A 95 -10.90 -0.40 8.41
N ASN A 96 -9.80 0.25 8.81
CA ASN A 96 -9.83 1.26 9.85
C ASN A 96 -8.88 2.41 9.52
N ASN A 97 -9.05 3.51 10.24
CA ASN A 97 -8.24 4.70 10.09
C ASN A 97 -7.73 5.14 11.46
N VAL A 98 -6.45 5.49 11.55
CA VAL A 98 -5.81 6.02 12.73
C VAL A 98 -5.02 7.26 12.35
N VAL A 99 -5.35 8.39 12.99
CA VAL A 99 -4.57 9.62 12.88
C VAL A 99 -3.59 9.66 14.05
N ASN A 100 -2.29 9.75 13.76
CA ASN A 100 -1.27 9.95 14.77
C ASN A 100 -1.26 11.42 15.20
N LYS A 101 -1.58 11.67 16.46
CA LYS A 101 -1.68 13.04 17.01
C LYS A 101 -0.34 13.77 17.12
N GLU A 102 0.79 13.06 17.11
CA GLU A 102 2.11 13.66 17.28
C GLU A 102 2.67 14.23 15.98
N ASN A 103 2.37 13.60 14.84
CA ASN A 103 2.89 14.01 13.52
C ASN A 103 1.79 14.28 12.49
N ASP A 104 0.53 14.25 12.90
CA ASP A 104 -0.67 14.45 12.07
C ASP A 104 -0.75 13.51 10.86
N ARG A 105 -0.03 12.38 10.91
CA ARG A 105 -0.05 11.39 9.82
C ARG A 105 -1.22 10.46 10.00
N GLU A 106 -1.97 10.31 8.92
CA GLU A 106 -3.05 9.36 8.81
C GLU A 106 -2.52 8.00 8.35
N THR A 107 -2.96 6.93 9.01
CA THR A 107 -2.72 5.54 8.62
C THR A 107 -4.04 4.82 8.46
N VAL A 108 -4.32 4.40 7.23
CA VAL A 108 -5.46 3.54 6.91
C VAL A 108 -4.98 2.09 6.84
N LYS A 109 -5.64 1.18 7.55
CA LYS A 109 -5.37 -0.26 7.44
C LYS A 109 -6.52 -0.95 6.74
N LEU A 110 -6.17 -1.79 5.77
CA LEU A 110 -7.07 -2.63 5.00
C LEU A 110 -6.80 -4.08 5.38
N PHE A 111 -7.81 -4.79 5.84
CA PHE A 111 -7.70 -6.17 6.31
C PHE A 111 -8.33 -7.11 5.28
N PHE A 112 -7.53 -8.01 4.74
CA PHE A 112 -7.91 -8.96 3.72
C PHE A 112 -7.90 -10.39 4.26
N THR A 113 -8.77 -11.21 3.72
CA THR A 113 -8.81 -12.67 3.94
C THR A 113 -8.88 -13.38 2.61
N ARG A 114 -8.35 -14.61 2.56
CA ARG A 114 -8.56 -15.54 1.44
C ARG A 114 -9.12 -16.85 2.01
N ALA A 115 -10.04 -17.49 1.28
CA ALA A 115 -10.66 -18.75 1.67
C ALA A 115 -9.63 -19.90 1.65
#